data_AF-A0A7Y5IQ91-F1
#
_entry.id   AF-A0A7Y5IQ91-F1
#
_cell.length_a   1.000
_cell.length_b   1.000
_cell.length_c   1.000
_cell.angle_alpha   90.00
_cell.angle_beta   90.00
_cell.angle_gamma   90.00
#
_symmetry.space_group_name_H-M   'P 1'
#
loop_
_entity.id
_entity.type
_entity.pdbx_description
1 polymer ?
#
loop_
_entity_poly.entity_id
_entity_poly.type
_entity_poly.pdbx_seq_one_letter_code
_entity_poly.pdbx_strand_id
1 'polypeptide(L)'
;MALENYVGPPPHELAKGFIESWKTFREMMEDSLKAPNLPDDVEMKFLVLKAQVVQRSRILATVTEGKWNIHEKVKGLLNTCQSLEYIRQESPIIHDNIRNLWHDSFIQASKSVAVFESEYQEDTA
;
A
#
# COMPACT_ATOMS: atom_id res chain seq x y z
N MET A 1 10.60 8.18 17.78
CA MET A 1 11.92 8.59 17.25
C MET A 1 11.59 9.75 16.35
N ALA A 2 11.85 10.98 16.80
CA ALA A 2 11.39 12.18 16.13
C ALA A 2 11.94 12.26 14.70
N LEU A 3 11.14 12.80 13.78
CA LEU A 3 11.50 13.12 12.38
C LEU A 3 12.86 13.84 12.22
N GLU A 4 13.35 14.48 13.29
CA GLU A 4 14.59 15.25 13.39
C GLU A 4 15.87 14.50 12.95
N ASN A 5 15.87 13.16 12.89
CA ASN A 5 17.06 12.37 12.53
C ASN A 5 16.89 11.51 11.26
N TYR A 6 15.79 11.66 10.52
CA TYR A 6 15.58 10.88 9.30
C TYR A 6 16.36 11.47 8.11
N VAL A 7 17.42 10.79 7.67
CA VAL A 7 18.16 11.11 6.45
C VAL A 7 17.61 10.24 5.31
N GLY A 8 16.55 10.71 4.65
CA GLY A 8 15.95 10.02 3.52
C GLY A 8 15.01 10.93 2.72
N PRO A 9 14.29 10.39 1.70
CA PRO A 9 13.37 11.18 0.89
C PRO A 9 12.33 11.89 1.75
N PRO A 10 11.95 13.13 1.42
CA PRO A 10 10.94 13.84 2.20
C PRO A 10 9.63 13.03 2.29
N PRO A 11 8.86 13.16 3.39
CA PRO A 11 7.67 12.32 3.63
C PRO A 11 6.67 12.26 2.47
N HIS A 12 6.51 13.36 1.72
CA HIS A 12 5.63 13.41 0.56
C HIS A 12 6.11 12.50 -0.59
N GLU A 13 7.43 12.36 -0.82
CA GLU A 13 7.99 11.43 -1.82
C GLU A 13 7.81 9.98 -1.40
N LEU A 14 8.04 9.67 -0.12
CA LEU A 14 7.78 8.33 0.44
C LEU A 14 6.32 7.93 0.23
N ALA A 15 5.42 8.89 0.40
CA ALA A 15 4.00 8.64 0.32
C ALA A 15 3.49 8.54 -1.12
N LYS A 16 4.03 9.33 -2.06
CA LYS A 16 3.84 9.13 -3.50
C LYS A 16 4.32 7.74 -3.93
N GLY A 17 5.52 7.34 -3.51
CA GLY A 17 6.04 6.01 -3.80
C GLY A 17 5.15 4.89 -3.24
N PHE A 18 4.64 5.02 -2.02
CA PHE A 18 3.67 4.06 -1.50
C PHE A 18 2.39 4.00 -2.35
N ILE A 19 1.81 5.15 -2.70
CA ILE A 19 0.59 5.23 -3.50
C ILE A 19 0.77 4.57 -4.87
N GLU A 20 1.90 4.78 -5.54
CA GLU A 20 2.21 4.15 -6.82
C GLU A 20 2.29 2.63 -6.68
N SER A 21 3.07 2.12 -5.72
CA SER A 21 3.16 0.67 -5.47
C SER A 21 1.81 0.07 -5.10
N TRP A 22 0.98 0.81 -4.34
CA TRP A 22 -0.37 0.38 -3.98
C TRP A 22 -1.30 0.27 -5.20
N LYS A 23 -1.24 1.25 -6.10
CA LYS A 23 -2.00 1.22 -7.36
C LYS A 23 -1.59 0.05 -8.24
N THR A 24 -0.29 -0.13 -8.46
CA THR A 24 0.23 -1.25 -9.26
C THR A 24 -0.15 -2.60 -8.63
N PHE A 25 -0.11 -2.72 -7.31
CA PHE A 25 -0.51 -3.93 -6.60
C PHE A 25 -1.98 -4.28 -6.87
N ARG A 26 -2.85 -3.26 -6.80
CA ARG A 26 -4.29 -3.39 -7.09
C ARG A 26 -4.54 -3.81 -8.54
N GLU A 27 -3.90 -3.12 -9.49
CA GLU A 27 -4.06 -3.37 -10.92
C GLU A 27 -3.64 -4.80 -11.28
N MET A 28 -2.49 -5.25 -10.78
CA MET A 28 -2.02 -6.62 -11.01
C MET A 28 -3.00 -7.67 -10.52
N MET A 29 -3.67 -7.43 -9.39
CA MET A 29 -4.69 -8.34 -8.90
C MET A 29 -5.96 -8.31 -9.76
N GLU A 30 -6.49 -7.13 -10.08
CA GLU A 30 -7.68 -7.00 -10.93
C GLU A 30 -7.48 -7.62 -12.32
N ASP A 31 -6.28 -7.48 -12.87
CA ASP A 31 -5.92 -8.07 -14.16
C ASP A 31 -5.81 -9.60 -14.05
N SER A 32 -5.25 -10.12 -12.95
CA SER A 32 -5.17 -11.56 -12.69
C SER A 32 -6.54 -12.24 -12.55
N LEU A 33 -7.53 -11.53 -12.00
CA LEU A 33 -8.91 -12.01 -11.87
C LEU A 33 -9.62 -12.15 -13.22
N LYS A 34 -9.22 -11.32 -14.20
CA LYS A 34 -9.77 -11.34 -15.57
C LYS A 34 -9.01 -12.27 -16.50
N ALA A 35 -7.75 -12.55 -16.19
CA ALA A 35 -6.90 -13.38 -17.01
C ALA A 35 -7.40 -14.84 -16.98
N PRO A 36 -7.49 -15.52 -18.15
CA PRO A 36 -7.90 -16.92 -18.20
C PRO A 36 -6.90 -17.84 -17.48
N ASN A 37 -5.61 -17.54 -17.61
CA ASN A 37 -4.51 -18.25 -16.96
C ASN A 37 -3.60 -17.27 -16.22
N LEU A 38 -2.93 -17.74 -15.17
CA LEU A 38 -1.98 -16.97 -14.39
C LEU A 38 -0.55 -17.47 -14.66
N PRO A 39 0.29 -16.70 -15.36
CA PRO A 39 1.70 -17.06 -15.54
C PRO A 39 2.49 -16.98 -14.23
N ASP A 40 3.45 -17.89 -14.04
CA ASP A 40 4.31 -17.93 -12.84
C ASP A 40 5.11 -16.62 -12.63
N ASP A 41 5.52 -15.95 -13.72
CA ASP A 41 6.25 -14.69 -13.64
C ASP A 41 5.39 -13.55 -13.10
N VAL A 42 4.07 -13.59 -13.33
CA VAL A 42 3.11 -12.63 -12.81
C VAL A 42 2.90 -12.84 -11.32
N GLU A 43 2.78 -14.09 -10.87
CA GLU A 43 2.72 -14.43 -9.44
C GLU A 43 3.98 -13.96 -8.70
N MET A 44 5.16 -14.22 -9.27
CA MET A 44 6.41 -13.78 -8.65
C MET A 44 6.52 -12.25 -8.57
N LYS A 45 6.12 -11.53 -9.63
CA LYS A 45 6.06 -10.05 -9.62
C LYS A 45 5.09 -9.54 -8.55
N PHE A 46 3.94 -10.20 -8.39
CA PHE A 46 2.96 -9.86 -7.37
C PHE A 46 3.52 -10.01 -5.96
N LEU A 47 4.19 -11.11 -5.66
CA LEU A 47 4.79 -11.34 -4.34
C LEU A 47 5.92 -10.35 -4.03
N VAL A 48 6.73 -9.99 -5.03
CA VAL A 48 7.76 -8.94 -4.88
C VAL A 48 7.11 -7.59 -4.60
N LEU A 49 6.08 -7.23 -5.36
CA LEU A 49 5.36 -5.97 -5.20
C LEU A 49 4.65 -5.90 -3.84
N LYS A 50 4.06 -7.00 -3.39
CA LYS A 50 3.49 -7.16 -2.05
C LYS A 50 4.52 -6.84 -0.97
N ALA A 51 5.72 -7.41 -1.06
CA ALA A 51 6.79 -7.14 -0.10
C ALA A 51 7.21 -5.65 -0.11
N GLN A 52 7.30 -5.04 -1.29
CA GLN A 52 7.59 -3.61 -1.43
C GLN A 52 6.52 -2.72 -0.78
N VAL A 53 5.24 -3.04 -0.96
CA VAL A 53 4.13 -2.34 -0.32
C VAL A 53 4.20 -2.43 1.20
N VAL A 54 4.46 -3.62 1.75
CA VAL A 54 4.66 -3.80 3.20
C VAL A 54 5.80 -2.91 3.69
N GLN A 55 6.96 -2.96 3.02
CA GLN A 55 8.13 -2.18 3.40
C GLN A 55 7.85 -0.67 3.35
N ARG A 56 7.26 -0.17 2.26
CA ARG A 56 6.92 1.25 2.10
C ARG A 56 5.92 1.72 3.15
N SER A 57 4.90 0.91 3.46
CA SER A 57 3.92 1.24 4.51
C SER A 57 4.55 1.31 5.90
N ARG A 58 5.56 0.47 6.19
CA ARG A 58 6.31 0.50 7.46
C ARG A 58 7.15 1.76 7.57
N ILE A 59 7.83 2.14 6.50
CA ILE A 59 8.61 3.39 6.44
C ILE A 59 7.68 4.57 6.69
N LEU A 60 6.54 4.63 5.99
CA LEU A 60 5.52 5.66 6.22
C LEU A 60 5.07 5.70 7.66
N ALA A 61 4.69 4.57 8.25
CA ALA A 61 4.30 4.54 9.65
C ALA A 61 5.42 4.97 10.60
N THR A 62 6.68 4.76 10.24
CA THR A 62 7.82 5.21 11.06
C THR A 62 7.96 6.73 11.00
N VAL A 63 7.94 7.32 9.80
CA VAL A 63 8.07 8.77 9.62
C VAL A 63 6.81 9.53 10.07
N THR A 64 5.65 8.87 10.11
CA THR A 64 4.40 9.42 10.67
C THR A 64 4.26 9.18 12.16
N GLU A 65 5.24 8.56 12.81
CA GLU A 65 5.17 8.14 14.23
C GLU A 65 3.92 7.31 14.55
N GLY A 66 3.47 6.49 13.59
CA GLY A 66 2.31 5.61 13.73
C GLY A 66 0.97 6.31 13.55
N LYS A 67 0.93 7.62 13.26
CA LYS A 67 -0.31 8.34 12.93
C LYS A 67 -1.09 7.57 11.84
N TRP A 68 -2.41 7.52 11.97
CA TRP A 68 -3.36 6.94 11.01
C TRP A 68 -3.33 5.41 10.85
N ASN A 69 -2.44 4.70 11.55
CA ASN A 69 -2.38 3.24 11.59
C ASN A 69 -2.32 2.57 10.19
N ILE A 70 -1.65 3.22 9.24
CA ILE A 70 -1.58 2.78 7.83
C ILE A 70 -0.96 1.40 7.71
N HIS A 71 0.14 1.14 8.43
CA HIS A 71 0.87 -0.11 8.32
C HIS A 71 0.03 -1.32 8.76
N GLU A 72 -0.70 -1.23 9.88
CA GLU A 72 -1.55 -2.34 10.34
C GLU A 72 -2.72 -2.61 9.39
N LYS A 73 -3.31 -1.56 8.79
CA LYS A 73 -4.35 -1.73 7.76
C LYS A 73 -3.82 -2.42 6.51
N VAL A 74 -2.69 -1.94 5.99
CA VAL A 74 -2.00 -2.53 4.84
C VAL A 74 -1.64 -3.98 5.12
N LYS A 75 -1.05 -4.27 6.28
CA LYS A 75 -0.68 -5.62 6.69
C LYS A 75 -1.90 -6.54 6.83
N GLY A 76 -2.97 -6.06 7.46
CA GLY A 76 -4.22 -6.81 7.60
C GLY A 76 -4.78 -7.25 6.25
N LEU A 77 -4.76 -6.35 5.27
CA LEU A 77 -5.19 -6.61 3.90
C LEU A 77 -4.24 -7.53 3.13
N LEU A 78 -2.94 -7.34 3.27
CA LEU A 78 -1.96 -8.20 2.59
C LEU A 78 -1.93 -9.62 3.16
N ASN A 79 -2.37 -9.82 4.39
CA ASN A 79 -2.57 -11.15 4.98
C ASN A 79 -3.75 -11.90 4.35
N THR A 80 -4.79 -11.21 3.89
CA THR A 80 -5.91 -11.84 3.18
C THR A 80 -5.61 -12.13 1.71
N CYS A 81 -4.53 -11.55 1.18
CA CYS A 81 -4.13 -11.67 -0.22
C CYS A 81 -2.81 -12.45 -0.35
N GLN A 82 -2.82 -13.77 -0.10
CA GLN A 82 -1.60 -14.59 0.01
C GLN A 82 -0.84 -14.71 -1.33
N SER A 83 -1.54 -15.10 -2.39
CA SER A 83 -1.07 -15.23 -3.78
C SER A 83 -2.19 -14.80 -4.73
N LEU A 84 -1.87 -14.53 -6.00
CA LEU A 84 -2.92 -14.27 -7.00
C LEU A 84 -3.75 -15.53 -7.23
N GLU A 85 -3.10 -16.69 -7.28
CA GLU A 85 -3.80 -17.97 -7.46
C GLU A 85 -4.82 -18.24 -6.34
N TYR A 86 -4.45 -17.99 -5.08
CA TYR A 86 -5.37 -18.09 -3.95
C TYR A 86 -6.59 -17.18 -4.14
N ILE A 87 -6.36 -15.92 -4.51
CA ILE A 87 -7.43 -14.93 -4.67
C ILE A 87 -8.34 -15.29 -5.84
N ARG A 88 -7.82 -15.86 -6.94
CA ARG A 88 -8.64 -16.32 -8.08
C ARG A 88 -9.61 -17.43 -7.70
N GLN A 89 -9.29 -18.22 -6.68
CA GLN A 89 -10.15 -19.30 -6.17
C GLN A 89 -11.18 -18.81 -5.15
N GLU A 90 -11.04 -17.58 -4.65
CA GLU A 90 -11.97 -16.98 -3.70
C GLU A 90 -13.28 -16.54 -4.37
N SER A 91 -14.32 -16.39 -3.54
CA SER A 91 -15.63 -15.96 -4.03
C SER A 91 -15.66 -14.47 -4.44
N PRO A 92 -16.58 -14.06 -5.32
CA PRO A 92 -16.77 -12.64 -5.68
C PRO A 92 -17.00 -11.71 -4.48
N ILE A 93 -17.66 -12.21 -3.42
CA ILE A 93 -17.87 -11.46 -2.17
C ILE A 93 -16.54 -11.13 -1.50
N ILE A 94 -15.59 -12.06 -1.51
CA ILE A 94 -14.25 -11.85 -0.98
C ILE A 94 -13.50 -10.84 -1.86
N HIS A 95 -13.63 -10.91 -3.18
CA HIS A 95 -13.05 -9.91 -4.08
C HIS A 95 -13.56 -8.50 -3.78
N ASP A 96 -14.88 -8.35 -3.58
CA ASP A 96 -15.49 -7.05 -3.25
C ASP A 96 -15.07 -6.56 -1.86
N ASN A 97 -14.96 -7.45 -0.87
CA ASN A 97 -14.43 -7.09 0.45
C ASN A 97 -12.98 -6.62 0.37
N ILE A 98 -12.14 -7.29 -0.42
CA ILE A 98 -10.76 -6.88 -0.67
C ILE A 98 -10.74 -5.48 -1.33
N ARG A 99 -11.60 -5.22 -2.32
CA ARG A 99 -11.73 -3.89 -2.95
C ARG A 99 -12.09 -2.80 -1.96
N ASN A 100 -13.05 -3.07 -1.07
CA ASN A 100 -13.44 -2.10 -0.03
C ASN A 100 -12.28 -1.78 0.92
N LEU A 101 -11.56 -2.80 1.37
CA LEU A 101 -10.38 -2.62 2.23
C LEU A 101 -9.24 -1.86 1.51
N TRP A 102 -9.13 -2.00 0.19
CA TRP A 102 -8.18 -1.22 -0.62
C TRP A 102 -8.50 0.26 -0.63
N HIS A 103 -9.77 0.60 -0.86
CA HIS A 103 -10.23 1.98 -0.88
C HIS A 103 -9.98 2.67 0.46
N ASP A 104 -10.28 2.00 1.57
CA ASP A 104 -10.02 2.53 2.90
C ASP A 104 -8.54 2.79 3.17
N SER A 105 -7.68 1.83 2.80
CA SER A 105 -6.23 1.94 2.99
C SER A 105 -5.64 3.07 2.14
N PHE A 106 -6.12 3.23 0.90
CA PHE A 106 -5.72 4.29 -0.01
C PHE A 106 -6.13 5.68 0.51
N ILE A 107 -7.35 5.85 1.00
CA ILE A 107 -7.83 7.13 1.55
C ILE A 107 -6.98 7.56 2.74
N GLN A 108 -6.67 6.63 3.66
CA GLN A 108 -5.86 6.95 4.84
C GLN A 108 -4.41 7.27 4.48
N ALA A 109 -3.82 6.54 3.53
CA ALA A 109 -2.51 6.87 3.00
C ALA A 109 -2.50 8.26 2.35
N SER A 110 -3.49 8.56 1.51
CA SER A 110 -3.63 9.86 0.83
C SER A 110 -3.83 11.01 1.81
N LYS A 111 -4.64 10.83 2.86
CA LYS A 111 -4.80 11.80 3.95
C LYS A 111 -3.49 12.05 4.69
N SER A 112 -2.73 11.00 4.93
CA SER A 112 -1.42 11.13 5.59
C SER A 112 -0.45 11.93 4.73
N VAL A 113 -0.48 11.76 3.40
CA VAL A 113 0.33 12.57 2.46
C VAL A 113 -0.07 14.04 2.50
N ALA A 114 -1.37 14.33 2.39
CA ALA A 114 -1.88 15.70 2.35
C ALA A 114 -1.54 16.47 3.63
N VAL A 115 -1.62 15.81 4.79
CA VAL A 115 -1.23 16.41 6.07
C VAL A 115 0.28 16.69 6.12
N PHE A 116 1.13 15.82 5.56
CA PHE A 116 2.56 16.12 5.45
C PHE A 116 2.85 17.29 4.52
N GLU A 117 2.17 17.39 3.39
CA GLU A 117 2.38 18.50 2.45
C GLU A 117 1.99 19.84 3.09
N SER A 118 0.96 19.88 3.95
CA SER A 118 0.60 21.08 4.71
C SER A 118 1.52 21.38 5.90
N GLU A 119 1.85 20.37 6.72
CA GLU A 119 2.73 20.56 7.90
C GLU A 119 4.16 20.96 7.47
N TYR A 120 4.68 20.38 6.38
CA TYR A 120 6.03 20.69 5.88
C TYR A 120 6.11 22.07 5.20
N GLN A 121 5.02 22.56 4.59
CA GLN A 121 4.97 23.92 4.03
C GLN A 121 4.94 25.00 5.12
N GLU A 122 4.35 24.72 6.29
CA GLU A 122 4.36 25.64 7.43
C GLU A 122 5.73 25.72 8.12
N ASP A 123 6.48 24.61 8.19
CA ASP A 123 7.82 24.57 8.81
C ASP A 123 8.95 25.13 7.93
N THR A 124 8.69 25.43 6.65
CA THR A 124 9.68 25.97 5.69
C THR A 124 9.43 27.42 5.25
N ALA A 125 8.40 28.07 5.80
CA ALA A 125 8.03 29.47 5.55
C ALA A 125 8.46 30.40 6.70
#